data_AF-A0A1H5LUY3-F1
#
_entry.id   AF-A0A1H5LUY3-F1
#
_cell.length_a   1.000
_cell.length_b   1.000
_cell.length_c   1.000
_cell.angle_alpha   90.00
_cell.angle_beta   90.00
_cell.angle_gamma   90.00
#
_symmetry.space_group_name_H-M   'P 1'
#
loop_
_entity.id
_entity.type
_entity.pdbx_description
1 polymer ?
#
loop_
_entity_poly.entity_id
_entity_poly.type
_entity_poly.pdbx_seq_one_letter_code
_entity_poly.pdbx_strand_id
1 'polypeptide(L)'
;MPAGGFLSGSLHRFCSYTGESFQYLKSSGVGAGPIRPAAGAQAFLEAQVLKALGSPGGRYAHPLGIVRFRIGLDGVPVVFLDSHAEMAIGAIFPTSRTVVEVLLPSYESYIEVQGILDLRVLAVQGRELHVGLVGTDARLVLAASAGSGWAREIRDHERDLVSAGYIPLWTESIRTPFEQEHLAMCPPLHEFALTWLGSGLLRRIGLFRTQPRIVVSRVQAFAFVQKLIGEGGCCLLPGQVSRECHV
;
A
#
# COMPACT_ATOMS: atom_id res chain seq x y z
N MET A 1 -39.38 9.04 -21.28
CA MET A 1 -38.67 9.31 -20.00
C MET A 1 -37.22 8.87 -20.13
N PRO A 2 -36.21 9.75 -19.99
CA PRO A 2 -34.82 9.39 -20.26
C PRO A 2 -34.14 8.90 -18.96
N ALA A 3 -34.08 7.58 -18.76
CA ALA A 3 -33.30 6.96 -17.69
C ALA A 3 -31.76 7.03 -17.91
N GLY A 4 -31.31 7.54 -19.07
CA GLY A 4 -29.89 7.58 -19.46
C GLY A 4 -29.03 8.62 -18.75
N GLY A 5 -29.61 9.71 -18.22
CA GLY A 5 -28.84 10.79 -17.59
C GLY A 5 -28.25 10.41 -16.22
N PHE A 6 -29.02 9.69 -15.39
CA PHE A 6 -28.63 9.33 -14.03
C PHE A 6 -27.52 8.27 -13.99
N LEU A 7 -27.58 7.28 -14.87
CA LEU A 7 -26.56 6.22 -14.96
C LEU A 7 -25.21 6.78 -15.44
N SER A 8 -25.23 7.72 -16.39
CA SER A 8 -24.03 8.41 -16.88
C SER A 8 -23.35 9.25 -15.79
N GLY A 9 -24.14 9.98 -14.98
CA GLY A 9 -23.62 10.80 -13.88
C GLY A 9 -23.01 10.00 -12.73
N SER A 10 -23.59 8.84 -12.38
CA SER A 10 -23.02 7.95 -11.36
C SER A 10 -21.75 7.27 -11.85
N LEU A 11 -21.71 6.83 -13.11
CA LEU A 11 -20.52 6.24 -13.73
C LEU A 11 -19.35 7.25 -13.77
N HIS A 12 -19.63 8.50 -14.13
CA HIS A 12 -18.62 9.56 -14.15
C HIS A 12 -18.04 9.81 -12.75
N ARG A 13 -18.89 9.86 -11.72
CA ARG A 13 -18.42 9.96 -10.32
C ARG A 13 -17.55 8.78 -9.92
N PHE A 14 -17.93 7.57 -10.29
CA PHE A 14 -17.16 6.37 -10.00
C PHE A 14 -15.79 6.38 -10.68
N CYS A 15 -15.70 6.85 -11.93
CA CYS A 15 -14.43 7.09 -12.63
C CYS A 15 -13.56 8.08 -11.85
N SER A 16 -14.13 9.22 -11.46
CA SER A 16 -13.41 10.25 -10.72
C SER A 16 -12.91 9.77 -9.35
N TYR A 17 -13.65 8.88 -8.69
CA TYR A 17 -13.23 8.33 -7.40
C TYR A 17 -12.17 7.24 -7.51
N THR A 18 -12.30 6.33 -8.47
CA THR A 18 -11.45 5.12 -8.52
C THR A 18 -10.26 5.25 -9.47
N GLY A 19 -10.33 6.19 -10.43
CA GLY A 19 -9.40 6.28 -11.55
C GLY A 19 -9.70 5.29 -12.68
N GLU A 20 -10.83 4.56 -12.63
CA GLU A 20 -11.26 3.65 -13.69
C GLU A 20 -11.66 4.39 -14.97
N SER A 21 -11.51 3.70 -16.11
CA SER A 21 -11.93 4.27 -17.40
C SER A 21 -13.45 4.13 -17.59
N PHE A 22 -14.08 5.17 -18.12
CA PHE A 22 -15.51 5.18 -18.38
C PHE A 22 -15.95 4.04 -19.33
N GLN A 23 -15.14 3.75 -20.35
CA GLN A 23 -15.41 2.69 -21.31
C GLN A 23 -15.43 1.31 -20.64
N TYR A 24 -14.47 1.05 -19.74
CA TYR A 24 -14.42 -0.19 -18.97
C TYR A 24 -15.64 -0.34 -18.06
N LEU A 25 -16.04 0.70 -17.32
CA LEU A 25 -17.22 0.62 -16.45
C LEU A 25 -18.50 0.40 -17.24
N LYS A 26 -18.62 1.04 -18.42
CA LYS A 26 -19.75 0.87 -19.32
C LYS A 26 -19.82 -0.57 -19.88
N SER A 27 -18.68 -1.17 -20.26
CA SER A 27 -18.64 -2.52 -20.80
C SER A 27 -18.80 -3.60 -19.74
N SER A 28 -18.35 -3.35 -18.52
CA SER A 28 -18.33 -4.36 -17.45
C SER A 28 -19.70 -4.57 -16.80
N GLY A 29 -20.70 -3.71 -17.07
CA GLY A 29 -22.01 -3.78 -16.44
C GLY A 29 -21.98 -3.57 -14.92
N VAL A 30 -20.81 -3.22 -14.35
CA VAL A 30 -20.64 -2.92 -12.93
C VAL A 30 -21.44 -1.68 -12.65
N GLY A 31 -22.57 -1.87 -11.97
CA GLY A 31 -23.41 -0.76 -11.53
C GLY A 31 -22.55 0.24 -10.77
N ALA A 32 -22.65 1.52 -11.14
CA ALA A 32 -22.01 2.63 -10.44
C ALA A 32 -22.64 2.86 -9.05
N GLY A 33 -22.67 1.81 -8.24
CA GLY A 33 -23.10 1.84 -6.86
C GLY A 33 -22.04 2.54 -5.99
N PRO A 34 -22.41 2.87 -4.74
CA PRO A 34 -21.48 3.48 -3.81
C PRO A 34 -20.26 2.58 -3.59
N ILE A 35 -19.07 3.18 -3.60
CA ILE A 35 -17.83 2.51 -3.19
C ILE A 35 -18.01 2.10 -1.73
N ARG A 36 -18.23 0.80 -1.50
CA ARG A 36 -18.44 0.26 -0.15
C ARG A 36 -17.16 0.50 0.67
N PRO A 37 -17.25 0.92 1.94
CA PRO A 37 -16.09 0.92 2.82
C PRO A 37 -15.67 -0.53 3.15
N ALA A 38 -14.37 -0.77 3.38
CA ALA A 38 -13.92 -1.99 4.03
C ALA A 38 -14.19 -1.92 5.53
N ALA A 39 -14.17 -3.07 6.21
CA ALA A 39 -14.21 -3.15 7.67
C ALA A 39 -13.21 -4.20 8.18
N GLY A 40 -12.86 -4.12 9.46
CA GLY A 40 -12.02 -5.10 10.15
C GLY A 40 -10.65 -5.31 9.49
N ALA A 41 -10.24 -6.56 9.37
CA ALA A 41 -8.93 -6.94 8.80
C ALA A 41 -8.72 -6.45 7.36
N GLN A 42 -9.79 -6.38 6.55
CA GLN A 42 -9.69 -5.87 5.18
C GLN A 42 -9.40 -4.37 5.16
N ALA A 43 -10.03 -3.60 6.04
CA ALA A 43 -9.74 -2.16 6.18
C ALA A 43 -8.31 -1.94 6.67
N PHE A 44 -7.85 -2.78 7.59
CA PHE A 44 -6.49 -2.75 8.10
C PHE A 44 -5.47 -3.05 7.00
N LEU A 45 -5.63 -4.14 6.23
CA LEU A 45 -4.75 -4.46 5.11
C LEU A 45 -4.65 -3.31 4.10
N GLU A 46 -5.79 -2.77 3.68
CA GLU A 46 -5.84 -1.66 2.73
C GLU A 46 -5.16 -0.39 3.27
N ALA A 47 -5.35 -0.08 4.56
CA ALA A 47 -4.72 1.07 5.19
C ALA A 47 -3.20 0.92 5.30
N GLN A 48 -2.71 -0.26 5.71
CA GLN A 48 -1.27 -0.53 5.82
C GLN A 48 -0.61 -0.48 4.44
N VAL A 49 -1.25 -1.01 3.40
CA VAL A 49 -0.73 -0.92 2.03
C VAL A 49 -0.69 0.53 1.56
N LEU A 50 -1.74 1.32 1.81
CA LEU A 50 -1.71 2.76 1.46
C LEU A 50 -0.58 3.49 2.20
N LYS A 51 -0.40 3.21 3.50
CA LYS A 51 0.67 3.78 4.33
C LYS A 51 2.05 3.42 3.77
N ALA A 52 2.28 2.14 3.46
CA ALA A 52 3.56 1.65 2.94
C ALA A 52 3.88 2.23 1.56
N LEU A 53 2.89 2.35 0.66
CA LEU A 53 3.06 3.01 -0.65
C LEU A 53 3.28 4.53 -0.52
N GLY A 54 2.82 5.12 0.59
CA GLY A 54 3.11 6.51 0.93
C GLY A 54 4.53 6.73 1.44
N SER A 55 5.22 5.70 1.93
CA SER A 55 6.56 5.85 2.48
C SER A 55 7.55 6.42 1.44
N PRO A 56 8.42 7.36 1.86
CA PRO A 56 9.11 8.27 0.95
C PRO A 56 10.27 7.60 0.20
N GLY A 57 10.45 8.00 -1.06
CA GLY A 57 11.67 7.75 -1.83
C GLY A 57 11.54 8.17 -3.30
N GLY A 58 10.36 7.91 -3.88
CA GLY A 58 10.07 8.11 -5.29
C GLY A 58 9.19 9.31 -5.61
N ARG A 59 9.32 9.80 -6.85
CA ARG A 59 8.32 10.59 -7.57
C ARG A 59 7.56 9.61 -8.46
N TYR A 60 6.25 9.74 -8.46
CA TYR A 60 5.34 8.87 -9.20
C TYR A 60 4.52 9.70 -10.17
N ALA A 61 4.07 9.08 -11.26
CA ALA A 61 3.18 9.73 -12.22
C ALA A 61 1.78 9.93 -11.62
N HIS A 62 1.36 9.02 -10.74
CA HIS A 62 0.09 9.08 -10.03
C HIS A 62 0.27 9.21 -8.51
N PRO A 63 -0.75 9.70 -7.79
CA PRO A 63 -0.72 9.77 -6.32
C PRO A 63 -0.34 8.43 -5.71
N LEU A 64 0.75 8.43 -4.93
CA LEU A 64 1.30 7.24 -4.24
C LEU A 64 1.69 6.09 -5.20
N GLY A 65 1.90 6.38 -6.49
CA GLY A 65 2.20 5.35 -7.48
C GLY A 65 0.99 4.51 -7.90
N ILE A 66 -0.24 4.95 -7.61
CA ILE A 66 -1.45 4.17 -7.85
C ILE A 66 -2.23 4.69 -9.07
N VAL A 67 -2.28 3.86 -10.10
CA VAL A 67 -2.96 4.10 -11.39
C VAL A 67 -4.48 3.94 -11.30
N ARG A 68 -5.00 3.13 -10.39
CA ARG A 68 -6.45 3.03 -10.11
C ARG A 68 -6.67 1.98 -9.04
N PHE A 69 -7.85 2.06 -8.44
CA PHE A 69 -8.36 1.05 -7.54
C PHE A 69 -9.60 0.39 -8.15
N ARG A 70 -9.75 -0.92 -7.97
CA ARG A 70 -10.90 -1.69 -8.44
C ARG A 70 -11.30 -2.73 -7.41
N ILE A 71 -12.59 -3.07 -7.34
CA ILE A 71 -13.03 -4.33 -6.73
C ILE A 71 -13.20 -5.36 -7.84
N GLY A 72 -12.46 -6.47 -7.76
CA GLY A 72 -12.56 -7.60 -8.67
C GLY A 72 -13.95 -8.23 -8.66
N LEU A 73 -14.24 -9.07 -9.66
CA LEU A 73 -15.54 -9.76 -9.76
C LEU A 73 -15.76 -10.76 -8.61
N ASP A 74 -14.67 -11.30 -8.08
CA ASP A 74 -14.58 -12.14 -6.89
C ASP A 74 -14.70 -11.34 -5.57
N GLY A 75 -14.84 -10.01 -5.65
CA GLY A 75 -14.88 -9.12 -4.50
C GLY A 75 -13.51 -8.74 -3.93
N VAL A 76 -12.41 -9.25 -4.50
CA VAL A 76 -11.05 -8.96 -4.03
C VAL A 76 -10.60 -7.58 -4.56
N PRO A 77 -10.12 -6.68 -3.70
CA PRO A 77 -9.63 -5.38 -4.15
C PRO A 77 -8.34 -5.51 -4.94
N VAL A 78 -8.23 -4.74 -6.02
CA VAL A 78 -7.10 -4.70 -6.95
C VAL A 78 -6.57 -3.27 -7.04
N VAL A 79 -5.29 -3.09 -6.73
CA VAL A 79 -4.56 -1.82 -6.82
C VAL A 79 -3.66 -1.90 -8.04
N PHE A 80 -3.90 -1.04 -9.03
CA PHE A 80 -3.04 -0.95 -10.21
C PHE A 80 -1.95 0.06 -9.95
N LEU A 81 -0.70 -0.33 -10.17
CA LEU A 81 0.48 0.46 -9.84
C LEU A 81 1.12 1.08 -11.08
N ASP A 82 1.85 2.16 -10.85
CA ASP A 82 2.71 2.80 -11.84
C ASP A 82 3.78 1.82 -12.34
N SER A 83 4.32 2.11 -13.51
CA SER A 83 5.40 1.30 -14.06
C SER A 83 6.71 1.49 -13.32
N HIS A 84 7.02 2.75 -13.02
CA HIS A 84 8.28 3.14 -12.43
C HIS A 84 8.09 4.26 -11.41
N ALA A 85 9.05 4.35 -10.51
CA ALA A 85 9.26 5.44 -9.58
C ALA A 85 10.59 6.13 -9.92
N GLU A 86 10.61 7.46 -9.96
CA GLU A 86 11.84 8.25 -10.07
C GLU A 86 12.34 8.60 -8.66
N MET A 87 13.45 8.02 -8.23
CA MET A 87 14.06 8.31 -6.94
C MET A 87 14.62 9.73 -6.87
N ALA A 88 14.83 10.25 -5.66
CA ALA A 88 15.39 11.59 -5.46
C ALA A 88 16.76 11.82 -6.16
N ILE A 89 17.52 10.74 -6.39
CA ILE A 89 18.81 10.75 -7.08
C ILE A 89 18.70 10.69 -8.63
N GLY A 90 17.49 10.81 -9.19
CA GLY A 90 17.23 10.76 -10.63
C GLY A 90 17.21 9.36 -11.25
N ALA A 91 17.44 8.32 -10.44
CA ALA A 91 17.37 6.93 -10.88
C ALA A 91 15.90 6.46 -10.99
N ILE A 92 15.61 5.68 -12.03
CA ILE A 92 14.27 5.14 -12.31
C ILE A 92 14.26 3.66 -11.94
N PHE A 93 13.34 3.28 -11.05
CA PHE A 93 13.17 1.89 -10.60
C PHE A 93 11.77 1.39 -10.91
N PRO A 94 11.59 0.09 -11.22
CA PRO A 94 10.26 -0.50 -11.31
C PRO A 94 9.50 -0.32 -10.01
N THR A 95 8.27 0.18 -10.06
CA THR A 95 7.43 0.37 -8.84
C THR A 95 7.25 -0.94 -8.09
N SER A 96 7.18 -2.07 -8.81
CA SER A 96 7.09 -3.41 -8.22
C SER A 96 8.25 -3.73 -7.27
N ARG A 97 9.46 -3.24 -7.56
CA ARG A 97 10.63 -3.43 -6.68
C ARG A 97 10.44 -2.68 -5.37
N THR A 98 10.14 -1.38 -5.46
CA THR A 98 9.90 -0.53 -4.28
C THR A 98 8.73 -1.06 -3.44
N VAL A 99 7.68 -1.56 -4.09
CA VAL A 99 6.54 -2.16 -3.39
C VAL A 99 6.96 -3.40 -2.60
N VAL A 100 7.74 -4.30 -3.20
CA VAL A 100 8.23 -5.50 -2.51
C VAL A 100 9.07 -5.11 -1.29
N GLU A 101 9.97 -4.12 -1.45
CA GLU A 101 10.86 -3.64 -0.38
C GLU A 101 10.11 -3.02 0.80
N VAL A 102 8.99 -2.31 0.57
CA VAL A 102 8.25 -1.61 1.64
C VAL A 102 7.07 -2.39 2.21
N LEU A 103 6.53 -3.38 1.46
CA LEU A 103 5.38 -4.17 1.92
C LEU A 103 5.81 -5.46 2.60
N LEU A 104 6.76 -6.20 2.04
CA LEU A 104 6.98 -7.58 2.47
C LEU A 104 7.71 -7.64 3.82
N PRO A 105 7.17 -8.39 4.80
CA PRO A 105 7.74 -8.38 6.13
C PRO A 105 9.06 -9.14 6.22
N SER A 106 10.06 -8.51 6.81
CA SER A 106 11.36 -9.13 7.10
C SER A 106 11.79 -8.82 8.52
N TYR A 107 12.50 -9.75 9.15
CA TYR A 107 13.05 -9.57 10.48
C TYR A 107 14.54 -9.24 10.40
N GLU A 108 14.92 -8.15 11.05
CA GLU A 108 16.31 -7.81 11.31
C GLU A 108 16.67 -8.31 12.72
N SER A 109 17.70 -9.16 12.80
CA SER A 109 18.11 -9.76 14.08
C SER A 109 18.33 -8.71 15.15
N TYR A 110 17.62 -8.84 16.28
CA TYR A 110 17.69 -7.96 17.45
C TYR A 110 17.15 -6.53 17.29
N ILE A 111 16.50 -6.20 16.18
CA ILE A 111 15.95 -4.85 15.95
C ILE A 111 14.42 -4.91 15.93
N GLU A 112 13.83 -5.14 14.77
CA GLU A 112 12.39 -5.14 14.60
C GLU A 112 11.98 -5.87 13.31
N VAL A 113 10.68 -6.10 13.17
CA VAL A 113 10.10 -6.55 11.91
C VAL A 113 9.83 -5.31 11.05
N GLN A 114 10.46 -5.27 9.87
CA GLN A 114 10.19 -4.27 8.85
C GLN A 114 9.04 -4.73 7.94
N GLY A 115 8.41 -3.79 7.22
CA GLY A 115 7.29 -4.07 6.31
C GLY A 115 5.94 -4.19 7.03
N ILE A 116 4.96 -4.82 6.37
CA ILE A 116 3.62 -5.02 6.94
C ILE A 116 3.58 -6.34 7.71
N LEU A 117 3.44 -6.26 9.03
CA LEU A 117 3.24 -7.41 9.91
C LEU A 117 2.09 -8.31 9.42
N ASP A 118 2.26 -9.63 9.56
CA ASP A 118 1.32 -10.67 9.15
C ASP A 118 1.00 -10.72 7.65
N LEU A 119 1.63 -9.89 6.82
CA LEU A 119 1.42 -9.94 5.38
C LEU A 119 2.10 -11.17 4.78
N ARG A 120 1.38 -11.91 3.94
CA ARG A 120 1.89 -13.06 3.19
C ARG A 120 1.66 -12.93 1.71
N VAL A 121 2.57 -13.49 0.94
CA VAL A 121 2.38 -13.69 -0.50
C VAL A 121 1.56 -14.95 -0.69
N LEU A 122 0.32 -14.80 -1.17
CA LEU A 122 -0.59 -15.92 -1.41
C LEU A 122 -0.35 -16.55 -2.78
N ALA A 123 -0.09 -15.72 -3.79
CA ALA A 123 0.21 -16.17 -5.14
C ALA A 123 0.86 -15.04 -5.97
N VAL A 124 1.60 -15.45 -7.01
CA VAL A 124 2.01 -14.56 -8.10
C VAL A 124 1.40 -15.10 -9.38
N GLN A 125 0.49 -14.33 -10.00
CA GLN A 125 -0.21 -14.72 -11.22
C GLN A 125 0.05 -13.69 -12.33
N GLY A 126 1.00 -14.00 -13.20
CA GLY A 126 1.43 -13.08 -14.25
C GLY A 126 1.95 -11.76 -13.68
N ARG A 127 1.14 -10.70 -13.77
CA ARG A 127 1.46 -9.33 -13.30
C ARG A 127 0.74 -8.96 -12.02
N GLU A 128 0.13 -9.92 -11.35
CA GLU A 128 -0.61 -9.74 -10.12
C GLU A 128 0.12 -10.42 -8.96
N LEU A 129 0.35 -9.65 -7.91
CA LEU A 129 0.81 -10.14 -6.61
C LEU A 129 -0.40 -10.19 -5.69
N HIS A 130 -0.78 -11.40 -5.29
CA HIS A 130 -1.88 -11.66 -4.38
C HIS A 130 -1.32 -11.73 -2.97
N VAL A 131 -1.79 -10.87 -2.08
CA VAL A 131 -1.38 -10.82 -0.68
C VAL A 131 -2.57 -10.96 0.26
N GLY A 132 -2.29 -11.39 1.49
CA GLY A 132 -3.29 -11.46 2.55
C GLY A 132 -2.66 -11.38 3.93
N LEU A 133 -3.50 -11.26 4.96
CA LEU A 133 -3.06 -11.24 6.35
C LEU A 133 -3.28 -12.61 7.00
N VAL A 134 -2.26 -13.10 7.71
CA VAL A 134 -2.33 -14.37 8.45
C VAL A 134 -3.54 -14.39 9.39
N GLY A 135 -4.24 -15.53 9.40
CA GLY A 135 -5.36 -15.76 10.31
C GLY A 135 -6.64 -14.99 9.96
N THR A 136 -6.72 -14.39 8.77
CA THR A 136 -7.90 -13.65 8.31
C THR A 136 -8.22 -13.94 6.85
N ASP A 137 -9.42 -13.54 6.40
CA ASP A 137 -9.81 -13.59 4.99
C ASP A 137 -9.45 -12.31 4.21
N ALA A 138 -8.69 -11.38 4.82
CA ALA A 138 -8.31 -10.14 4.17
C ALA A 138 -7.36 -10.40 3.01
N ARG A 139 -7.70 -9.88 1.82
CA ARG A 139 -6.94 -10.10 0.58
C ARG A 139 -6.83 -8.81 -0.22
N LEU A 140 -5.74 -8.67 -0.95
CA LEU A 140 -5.50 -7.56 -1.87
C LEU A 140 -4.63 -8.04 -3.04
N VAL A 141 -4.88 -7.51 -4.22
CA VAL A 141 -4.05 -7.76 -5.41
C VAL A 141 -3.30 -6.48 -5.77
N LEU A 142 -1.97 -6.53 -5.84
CA LEU A 142 -1.16 -5.50 -6.50
C LEU A 142 -0.94 -5.88 -7.96
N ALA A 143 -1.49 -5.10 -8.89
CA ALA A 143 -1.34 -5.29 -10.32
C ALA A 143 -0.25 -4.36 -10.86
N ALA A 144 0.86 -4.92 -11.33
CA ALA A 144 1.97 -4.16 -11.88
C ALA A 144 1.74 -3.76 -13.34
N SER A 145 2.44 -2.73 -13.80
CA SER A 145 2.42 -2.27 -15.19
C SER A 145 3.13 -3.24 -16.16
N ALA A 146 3.06 -2.96 -17.47
CA ALA A 146 3.67 -3.82 -18.48
C ALA A 146 5.20 -3.71 -18.39
N GLY A 147 5.89 -4.85 -18.35
CA GLY A 147 7.34 -4.92 -18.18
C GLY A 147 7.81 -5.13 -16.74
N SER A 148 6.92 -5.02 -15.74
CA SER A 148 7.21 -5.33 -14.34
C SER A 148 6.91 -6.80 -14.02
N GLY A 149 7.74 -7.47 -13.21
CA GLY A 149 7.60 -8.90 -12.92
C GLY A 149 7.78 -9.27 -11.45
N TRP A 150 6.67 -9.44 -10.72
CA TRP A 150 6.68 -9.75 -9.27
C TRP A 150 7.56 -10.92 -8.87
N ALA A 151 7.50 -12.05 -9.60
CA ALA A 151 8.29 -13.23 -9.26
C ALA A 151 9.80 -12.96 -9.32
N ARG A 152 10.25 -12.05 -10.20
CA ARG A 152 11.66 -11.64 -10.26
C ARG A 152 11.98 -10.72 -9.09
N GLU A 153 11.19 -9.67 -8.88
CA GLU A 153 11.45 -8.69 -7.81
C GLU A 153 11.44 -9.33 -6.42
N ILE A 154 10.53 -10.27 -6.15
CA ILE A 154 10.49 -11.01 -4.88
C ILE A 154 11.76 -11.84 -4.68
N ARG A 155 12.21 -12.58 -5.70
CA ARG A 155 13.45 -13.37 -5.59
C ARG A 155 14.69 -12.51 -5.43
N ASP A 156 14.75 -11.39 -6.17
CA ASP A 156 15.86 -10.45 -6.07
C ASP A 156 15.90 -9.83 -4.66
N HIS A 157 14.74 -9.40 -4.13
CA HIS A 157 14.64 -8.86 -2.78
C HIS A 157 14.95 -9.89 -1.69
N GLU A 158 14.46 -11.12 -1.83
CA GLU A 158 14.76 -12.23 -0.91
C GLU A 158 16.26 -12.49 -0.84
N ARG A 159 16.93 -12.59 -1.99
CA ARG A 159 18.38 -12.75 -2.06
C ARG A 159 19.09 -11.60 -1.36
N ASP A 160 18.70 -10.36 -1.64
CA ASP A 160 19.33 -9.17 -1.09
C ASP A 160 19.16 -9.15 0.45
N LEU A 161 17.98 -9.47 0.98
CA LEU A 161 17.71 -9.58 2.43
C LEU A 161 18.52 -10.69 3.09
N VAL A 162 18.51 -11.90 2.52
CA VAL A 162 19.28 -13.04 3.07
C VAL A 162 20.77 -12.73 3.07
N SER A 163 21.28 -12.07 2.02
CA SER A 163 22.68 -11.65 1.96
C SER A 163 23.05 -10.60 3.01
N ALA A 164 22.08 -9.79 3.44
CA ALA A 164 22.22 -8.81 4.50
C ALA A 164 21.94 -9.38 5.91
N GLY A 165 21.63 -10.68 6.04
CA GLY A 165 21.34 -11.33 7.31
C GLY A 165 19.92 -11.16 7.83
N TYR A 166 18.99 -10.68 6.99
CA TYR A 166 17.58 -10.55 7.32
C TYR A 166 16.84 -11.86 7.05
N ILE A 167 15.73 -12.07 7.77
CA ILE A 167 14.87 -13.24 7.61
C ILE A 167 13.56 -12.82 6.95
N PRO A 168 13.29 -13.26 5.70
CA PRO A 168 11.99 -13.12 5.06
C PRO A 168 10.88 -13.80 5.87
N LEU A 169 9.78 -13.09 6.13
CA LEU A 169 8.64 -13.63 6.88
C LEU A 169 7.40 -13.90 6.01
N TRP A 170 7.38 -13.36 4.78
CA TRP A 170 6.21 -13.43 3.90
C TRP A 170 5.93 -14.81 3.30
N THR A 171 6.87 -15.75 3.44
CA THR A 171 6.77 -17.15 2.98
C THR A 171 6.14 -18.07 4.01
N GLU A 172 6.08 -17.66 5.28
CA GLU A 172 5.58 -18.47 6.38
C GLU A 172 4.05 -18.55 6.37
N SER A 173 3.45 -19.72 6.57
CA SER A 173 1.98 -19.85 6.53
C SER A 173 1.30 -19.32 7.80
N ILE A 174 2.06 -19.11 8.87
CA ILE A 174 1.58 -18.68 10.18
C ILE A 174 2.37 -17.47 10.68
N ARG A 175 1.87 -16.85 11.74
CA ARG A 175 2.56 -15.76 12.43
C ARG A 175 3.81 -16.31 13.10
N THR A 176 4.95 -15.72 12.81
CA THR A 176 6.25 -16.15 13.31
C THR A 176 6.47 -15.70 14.76
N PRO A 177 7.39 -16.33 15.52
CA PRO A 177 7.78 -15.86 16.85
C PRO A 177 8.29 -14.41 16.83
N PHE A 178 8.99 -14.00 15.76
CA PHE A 178 9.50 -12.63 15.61
C PHE A 178 8.38 -11.59 15.52
N GLU A 179 7.32 -11.89 14.76
CA GLU A 179 6.13 -11.03 14.70
C GLU A 179 5.38 -10.98 16.04
N GLN A 180 5.32 -12.10 16.78
CA GLN A 180 4.69 -12.14 18.11
C GLN A 180 5.47 -11.29 19.12
N GLU A 181 6.80 -11.40 19.11
CA GLU A 181 7.68 -10.60 19.97
C GLU A 181 7.57 -9.10 19.64
N HIS A 182 7.59 -8.74 18.34
CA HIS A 182 7.40 -7.36 17.92
C HIS A 182 6.06 -6.79 18.38
N LEU A 183 4.96 -7.54 18.22
CA LEU A 183 3.63 -7.10 18.69
C LEU A 183 3.54 -6.95 20.21
N ALA A 184 4.29 -7.77 20.97
CA ALA A 184 4.36 -7.65 22.41
C ALA A 184 5.12 -6.38 22.86
N MET A 185 6.16 -5.99 22.12
CA MET A 185 6.94 -4.78 22.39
C MET A 185 6.26 -3.50 21.89
N CYS A 186 5.60 -3.57 20.73
CA CYS A 186 4.96 -2.45 20.06
C CYS A 186 3.49 -2.75 19.73
N PRO A 187 2.58 -2.68 20.71
CA PRO A 187 1.17 -2.95 20.48
C PRO A 187 0.54 -1.96 19.49
N PRO A 188 -0.26 -2.40 18.51
CA PRO A 188 -0.80 -1.58 17.41
C PRO A 188 -1.95 -0.65 17.83
N LEU A 189 -1.92 -0.08 19.05
CA LEU A 189 -3.03 0.63 19.69
C LEU A 189 -3.60 1.80 18.87
N HIS A 190 -2.79 2.43 18.01
CA HIS A 190 -3.23 3.55 17.17
C HIS A 190 -3.51 3.16 15.72
N GLU A 191 -2.97 2.03 15.24
CA GLU A 191 -3.06 1.67 13.82
C GLU A 191 -4.48 1.27 13.42
N PHE A 192 -5.26 0.68 14.35
CA PHE A 192 -6.65 0.27 14.08
C PHE A 192 -7.64 1.43 13.97
N ALA A 193 -7.43 2.53 14.69
CA ALA A 193 -8.40 3.63 14.81
C ALA A 193 -8.64 4.38 13.49
N LEU A 194 -7.64 4.39 12.61
CA LEU A 194 -7.66 5.11 11.34
C LEU A 194 -7.70 4.20 10.10
N THR A 195 -7.91 2.89 10.30
CA THR A 195 -8.01 1.91 9.20
C THR A 195 -9.13 2.23 8.23
N TRP A 196 -10.28 2.69 8.74
CA TRP A 196 -11.41 3.10 7.91
C TRP A 196 -11.03 4.28 6.99
N LEU A 197 -10.18 5.20 7.46
CA LEU A 197 -9.72 6.35 6.70
C LEU A 197 -8.72 5.90 5.63
N GLY A 198 -7.70 5.12 6.00
CA GLY A 198 -6.71 4.60 5.06
C GLY A 198 -7.36 3.77 3.94
N SER A 199 -8.22 2.81 4.29
CA SER A 199 -9.01 2.06 3.30
C SER A 199 -9.91 2.99 2.46
N GLY A 200 -10.61 3.93 3.11
CA GLY A 200 -11.50 4.86 2.42
C GLY A 200 -10.79 5.74 1.39
N LEU A 201 -9.55 6.15 1.69
CA LEU A 201 -8.67 6.92 0.81
C LEU A 201 -8.15 6.06 -0.35
N LEU A 202 -7.68 4.84 -0.09
CA LEU A 202 -7.22 3.92 -1.13
C LEU A 202 -8.34 3.64 -2.14
N ARG A 203 -9.54 3.34 -1.66
CA ARG A 203 -10.71 3.07 -2.52
C ARG A 203 -11.15 4.29 -3.35
N ARG A 204 -10.69 5.49 -3.00
CA ARG A 204 -11.01 6.77 -3.65
C ARG A 204 -9.78 7.47 -4.23
N ILE A 205 -8.73 6.71 -4.53
CA ILE A 205 -7.44 7.25 -4.98
C ILE A 205 -7.53 8.13 -6.25
N GLY A 206 -8.55 7.93 -7.08
CA GLY A 206 -8.81 8.75 -8.26
C GLY A 206 -9.11 10.22 -7.95
N LEU A 207 -9.63 10.53 -6.75
CA LEU A 207 -9.89 11.92 -6.33
C LEU A 207 -8.64 12.78 -6.31
N PHE A 208 -7.47 12.17 -6.10
CA PHE A 208 -6.21 12.87 -6.04
C PHE A 208 -5.64 13.23 -7.43
N ARG A 209 -6.34 12.88 -8.52
CA ARG A 209 -5.91 13.14 -9.91
C ARG A 209 -6.44 14.44 -10.49
N THR A 210 -7.56 14.94 -9.98
CA THR A 210 -8.34 16.01 -10.63
C THR A 210 -7.86 17.43 -10.34
N GLN A 211 -6.60 17.61 -9.95
CA GLN A 211 -6.01 18.95 -9.76
C GLN A 211 -4.91 19.22 -10.79
N PRO A 212 -5.24 19.84 -11.95
CA PRO A 212 -4.29 20.14 -13.03
C PRO A 212 -3.27 21.25 -12.70
N ARG A 213 -3.19 21.69 -11.43
CA ARG A 213 -2.28 22.75 -10.96
C ARG A 213 -1.68 22.47 -9.59
N ILE A 214 -1.64 21.22 -9.18
CA ILE A 214 -0.70 20.84 -8.14
C ILE A 214 0.41 20.05 -8.83
N VAL A 215 1.44 20.78 -9.27
CA VAL A 215 2.80 20.24 -9.08
C VAL A 215 2.84 20.02 -7.58
N VAL A 216 2.61 18.79 -7.13
CA VAL A 216 2.71 18.48 -5.71
C VAL A 216 4.19 18.62 -5.42
N SER A 217 4.60 19.83 -5.03
CA SER A 217 5.77 19.91 -4.18
C SER A 217 5.46 18.96 -3.03
N ARG A 218 6.37 18.01 -2.85
CA ARG A 218 6.33 16.78 -2.05
C ARG A 218 5.81 16.92 -0.60
N VAL A 219 5.47 18.13 -0.17
CA VAL A 219 5.19 18.47 1.23
C VAL A 219 3.69 18.47 1.54
N GLN A 220 2.78 18.87 0.63
CA GLN A 220 1.39 19.14 1.06
C GLN A 220 0.44 17.93 1.04
N ALA A 221 0.47 17.09 0.00
CA ALA A 221 -0.35 15.86 -0.01
C ALA A 221 0.17 14.83 1.00
N PHE A 222 1.51 14.77 1.15
CA PHE A 222 2.19 13.88 2.08
C PHE A 222 2.05 14.38 3.52
N ALA A 223 2.24 15.67 3.82
CA ALA A 223 1.93 16.19 5.16
C ALA A 223 0.44 16.04 5.48
N PHE A 224 -0.48 16.15 4.50
CA PHE A 224 -1.90 15.91 4.78
C PHE A 224 -2.17 14.44 5.14
N VAL A 225 -1.60 13.48 4.41
CA VAL A 225 -1.78 12.04 4.69
C VAL A 225 -0.99 11.59 5.93
N GLN A 226 0.26 12.03 6.13
CA GLN A 226 1.05 11.74 7.33
C GLN A 226 0.45 12.40 8.59
N LYS A 227 0.00 13.65 8.51
CA LYS A 227 -0.67 14.34 9.62
C LYS A 227 -2.05 13.74 9.92
N LEU A 228 -2.71 13.12 8.94
CA LEU A 228 -3.95 12.37 9.15
C LEU A 228 -3.73 10.96 9.67
N ILE A 229 -2.61 10.30 9.37
CA ILE A 229 -2.29 8.91 9.76
C ILE A 229 -1.48 8.85 11.08
N GLY A 230 -0.93 9.98 11.53
CA GLY A 230 -0.26 10.12 12.82
C GLY A 230 1.25 9.91 12.70
N GLU A 231 2.01 10.90 13.18
CA GLU A 231 3.43 10.76 13.48
C GLU A 231 3.59 9.81 14.68
N GLY A 232 3.61 8.51 14.41
CA GLY A 232 4.09 7.49 15.35
C GLY A 232 5.60 7.33 15.23
N GLY A 233 6.35 8.42 15.43
CA GLY A 233 7.81 8.43 15.41
C GLY A 233 8.37 8.74 16.79
N CYS A 234 9.28 7.88 17.25
CA CYS A 234 10.08 7.94 18.47
C CYS A 234 9.45 7.38 19.76
N CYS A 235 9.41 6.04 19.86
CA CYS A 235 9.80 5.42 21.12
C CYS A 235 11.31 5.63 21.31
N LEU A 236 11.71 6.82 21.76
CA LEU A 236 13.00 6.97 22.44
C LEU A 236 12.91 6.16 23.73
N LEU A 237 13.68 5.07 23.79
CA LEU A 237 13.87 4.31 25.02
C LEU A 237 14.34 5.28 26.13
N PRO A 238 13.70 5.29 27.31
CA PRO A 238 14.21 6.03 28.45
C PRO A 238 15.39 5.23 29.03
N GLY A 239 16.63 5.54 28.63
CA GLY A 239 17.75 4.79 29.20
C GLY A 239 19.17 4.98 28.68
N GLN A 240 19.49 5.91 27.78
CA GLN A 240 20.90 6.20 27.47
C GLN A 240 21.29 7.62 27.88
N VAL A 241 21.68 7.72 29.15
CA VAL A 241 22.54 8.77 29.66
C VAL A 241 23.99 8.49 29.24
N SER A 242 24.72 9.58 28.96
CA SER A 242 26.18 9.75 29.02
C SER A 242 26.99 9.62 27.71
N ARG A 243 27.46 10.75 27.16
CA ARG A 243 28.80 11.34 27.40
C ARG A 243 29.19 12.39 26.34
N GLU A 244 29.67 13.52 26.86
CA GLU A 244 30.80 14.34 26.39
C GLU A 244 30.94 14.68 24.90
N CYS A 245 30.82 15.99 24.59
CA CYS A 245 31.70 16.68 23.64
C CYS A 245 31.90 18.13 24.11
N HIS A 246 33.02 18.35 24.79
CA HIS A 246 33.67 19.66 24.90
C HIS A 246 34.45 19.90 23.61
N VAL A 247 34.22 21.05 22.97
CA VAL A 247 35.26 21.92 22.40
C VAL A 247 34.83 23.35 22.67
#